data_AF-A0A9P7AB19-F1
#
_entry.id   AF-A0A9P7AB19-F1
#
_cell.length_a   1.000
_cell.length_b   1.000
_cell.length_c   1.000
_cell.angle_alpha   90.00
_cell.angle_beta   90.00
_cell.angle_gamma   90.00
#
_symmetry.space_group_name_H-M   'P 1'
#
loop_
_entity.id
_entity.type
_entity.pdbx_description
1 polymer ?
#
loop_
_entity_poly.entity_id
_entity_poly.type
_entity_poly.pdbx_seq_one_letter_code
_entity_poly.pdbx_strand_id
1 'polypeptide(L)'
;LWQGADSARGDNTSKLKALVAEWVNRDLKPEFPLDSDDKHTHGFSNNACGRLLCPAELDWNNPAQVVLLEFREKCSLFTRGCIMTDLSFPAYLYNNYTANPDDLEEGLFKSKILLQGYKAVFTSPSSAKDVEGDGDGADVIQNNRRAKKSFNRVGKVKKHVAQIINMRKVTSRSIAYIACLLRFSLSSVTSWRSIDGDCHIPYIHASLPDFGPLDPVWSDA
;
A
#
# COMPACT_ATOMS: atom_id res chain seq x y z
N LEU A 1 -5.96 18.72 -18.80
CA LEU A 1 -6.51 17.65 -17.93
C LEU A 1 -5.46 16.57 -17.63
N TRP A 2 -4.76 16.03 -18.63
CA TRP A 2 -3.72 14.99 -18.46
C TRP A 2 -2.49 15.44 -17.64
N GLN A 3 -1.93 16.61 -17.93
CA GLN A 3 -0.76 17.14 -17.21
C GLN A 3 -1.01 17.31 -15.70
N GLY A 4 -2.21 17.75 -15.30
CA GLY A 4 -2.55 17.91 -13.87
C GLY A 4 -2.69 16.58 -13.13
N ALA A 5 -3.21 15.55 -13.80
CA ALA A 5 -3.30 14.20 -13.24
C ALA A 5 -1.92 13.54 -13.11
N ASP A 6 -1.05 13.71 -14.11
CA ASP A 6 0.32 13.20 -14.07
C ASP A 6 1.17 13.92 -13.02
N SER A 7 1.04 15.25 -12.87
CA SER A 7 1.70 16.01 -11.80
C SER A 7 1.24 15.54 -10.41
N ALA A 8 -0.07 15.40 -10.20
CA ALA A 8 -0.60 14.92 -8.92
C ALA A 8 -0.15 13.49 -8.60
N ARG A 9 -0.05 12.61 -9.60
CA ARG A 9 0.51 11.26 -9.43
C ARG A 9 2.00 11.31 -9.07
N GLY A 10 2.78 12.16 -9.74
CA GLY A 10 4.19 12.39 -9.44
C GLY A 10 4.40 12.83 -8.00
N ASP A 11 3.64 13.81 -7.53
CA ASP A 11 3.70 14.30 -6.15
C ASP A 11 3.35 13.21 -5.13
N ASN A 12 2.26 12.46 -5.37
CA ASN A 12 1.85 11.36 -4.50
C ASN A 12 2.91 10.27 -4.42
N THR A 13 3.53 9.96 -5.56
CA THR A 13 4.59 8.96 -5.68
C THR A 13 5.82 9.37 -4.89
N SER A 14 6.32 10.59 -5.10
CA SER A 14 7.49 11.12 -4.36
C SER A 14 7.23 11.16 -2.86
N LYS A 15 6.04 11.58 -2.45
CA LYS A 15 5.63 11.62 -1.04
C LYS A 15 5.57 10.23 -0.41
N LEU A 16 4.95 9.26 -1.08
CA LEU A 16 4.82 7.90 -0.54
C LEU A 16 6.14 7.15 -0.50
N LYS A 17 7.10 7.42 -1.39
CA LYS A 17 8.44 6.82 -1.31
C LYS A 17 9.09 7.12 0.05
N ALA A 18 9.13 8.40 0.43
CA ALA A 18 9.72 8.82 1.70
C ALA A 18 8.98 8.24 2.91
N LEU A 19 7.65 8.29 2.88
CA LEU A 19 6.82 7.77 3.97
C LEU A 19 6.93 6.25 4.13
N VAL A 20 6.94 5.50 3.03
CA VAL A 20 7.07 4.03 3.05
C VAL A 20 8.42 3.62 3.60
N ALA A 21 9.51 4.28 3.19
CA ALA A 21 10.83 4.05 3.78
C ALA A 21 10.83 4.30 5.29
N GLU A 22 10.25 5.41 5.75
CA GLU A 22 10.08 5.72 7.18
C GLU A 22 9.30 4.62 7.90
N TRP A 23 8.14 4.20 7.37
CA TRP A 23 7.26 3.22 8.01
C TRP A 23 7.89 1.83 8.09
N VAL A 24 8.53 1.38 7.02
CA VAL A 24 9.21 0.08 7.00
C VAL A 24 10.41 0.08 7.95
N ASN A 25 11.21 1.17 7.95
CA ASN A 25 12.36 1.29 8.87
C ASN A 25 11.92 1.29 10.34
N ARG A 26 10.80 1.97 10.65
CA ARG A 26 10.24 2.04 12.01
C ARG A 26 9.64 0.71 12.46
N ASP A 27 8.77 0.12 11.63
CA ASP A 27 7.90 -1.00 12.03
C ASP A 27 8.55 -2.36 11.78
N LEU A 28 9.24 -2.55 10.66
CA LEU A 28 9.86 -3.83 10.29
C LEU A 28 11.34 -3.92 10.65
N LYS A 29 12.01 -2.79 10.90
CA LYS A 29 13.40 -2.70 11.35
C LYS A 29 14.34 -3.62 10.54
N PRO A 30 14.41 -3.45 9.21
CA PRO A 30 15.27 -4.26 8.37
C PRO A 30 16.74 -4.12 8.78
N GLU A 31 17.54 -5.16 8.54
CA GLU A 31 18.99 -5.15 8.76
C GLU A 31 19.67 -3.99 8.03
N PHE A 32 19.22 -3.72 6.80
CA PHE A 32 19.61 -2.57 6.02
C PHE A 32 18.41 -1.62 5.88
N PRO A 33 18.44 -0.46 6.55
CA PRO A 33 17.41 0.55 6.42
C PRO A 33 17.23 1.01 4.97
N LEU A 34 15.98 1.25 4.60
CA LEU A 34 15.62 1.81 3.31
C LEU A 34 16.04 3.28 3.25
N ASP A 35 16.65 3.66 2.13
CA ASP A 35 16.92 5.05 1.81
C ASP A 35 15.79 5.57 0.90
N SER A 36 15.09 6.61 1.36
CA SER A 36 14.00 7.22 0.59
C SER A 36 14.44 7.82 -0.75
N ASP A 37 15.72 8.19 -0.87
CA ASP A 37 16.30 8.80 -2.07
C ASP A 37 16.93 7.74 -2.99
N ASP A 38 17.21 6.53 -2.49
CA ASP A 38 17.78 5.42 -3.25
C ASP A 38 16.89 4.16 -3.25
N LYS A 39 16.06 4.02 -4.30
CA LYS A 39 15.21 2.84 -4.51
C LYS A 39 15.98 1.55 -4.82
N HIS A 40 17.29 1.59 -5.08
CA HIS A 40 18.04 0.34 -5.24
C HIS A 40 18.16 -0.44 -3.92
N THR A 41 17.94 0.23 -2.79
CA THR A 41 17.85 -0.38 -1.46
C THR A 41 16.47 -1.00 -1.17
N HIS A 42 15.50 -0.85 -2.07
CA HIS A 42 14.14 -1.39 -1.99
C HIS A 42 13.98 -2.66 -2.85
N GLY A 43 12.77 -3.22 -2.93
CA GLY A 43 12.46 -4.37 -3.78
C GLY A 43 12.86 -5.71 -3.16
N PHE A 44 13.02 -6.75 -3.99
CA PHE A 44 13.30 -8.11 -3.50
C PHE A 44 14.71 -8.29 -2.94
N SER A 45 15.65 -7.39 -3.23
CA SER A 45 16.99 -7.37 -2.62
C SER A 45 16.98 -6.99 -1.14
N ASN A 46 15.91 -6.36 -0.64
CA ASN A 46 15.72 -6.01 0.75
C ASN A 46 14.68 -6.93 1.38
N ASN A 47 15.04 -7.68 2.42
CA ASN A 47 14.15 -8.67 3.04
C ASN A 47 12.80 -8.11 3.51
N ALA A 48 12.76 -6.88 4.04
CA ALA A 48 11.49 -6.28 4.48
C ALA A 48 10.60 -5.91 3.30
N CYS A 49 11.16 -5.30 2.25
CA CYS A 49 10.40 -4.99 1.04
C CYS A 49 9.99 -6.24 0.29
N GLY A 50 10.89 -7.21 0.15
CA GLY A 50 10.65 -8.49 -0.50
C GLY A 50 9.51 -9.26 0.17
N ARG A 51 9.51 -9.35 1.50
CA ARG A 51 8.40 -9.96 2.26
C ARG A 51 7.07 -9.26 2.01
N LEU A 52 7.05 -7.93 1.95
CA LEU A 52 5.83 -7.16 1.67
C LEU A 52 5.34 -7.32 0.22
N LEU A 53 6.26 -7.41 -0.75
CA LEU A 53 5.95 -7.56 -2.17
C LEU A 53 5.63 -9.01 -2.58
N CYS A 54 6.08 -9.97 -1.79
CA CYS A 54 5.84 -11.39 -2.00
C CYS A 54 4.32 -11.64 -2.09
N PRO A 55 3.85 -12.37 -3.12
CA PRO A 55 2.49 -12.91 -3.11
C PRO A 55 2.22 -13.62 -1.78
N ALA A 56 1.06 -13.36 -1.17
CA ALA A 56 0.79 -13.80 0.19
C ALA A 56 0.64 -15.34 0.33
N GLU A 57 0.43 -16.03 -0.79
CA GLU A 57 0.41 -17.50 -0.87
C GLU A 57 1.82 -18.14 -0.83
N LEU A 58 2.86 -17.33 -1.04
CA LEU A 58 4.25 -17.77 -1.09
C LEU A 58 4.95 -17.48 0.24
N ASP A 59 5.87 -18.37 0.64
CA ASP A 59 6.69 -18.21 1.82
C ASP A 59 8.01 -17.52 1.47
N TRP A 60 8.16 -16.27 1.91
CA TRP A 60 9.40 -15.50 1.75
C TRP A 60 10.62 -16.15 2.42
N ASN A 61 10.43 -17.03 3.39
CA ASN A 61 11.54 -17.74 4.02
C ASN A 61 11.98 -18.97 3.21
N ASN A 62 11.24 -19.33 2.16
CA ASN A 62 11.61 -20.40 1.25
C ASN A 62 12.55 -19.86 0.15
N PRO A 63 13.86 -20.20 0.18
CA PRO A 63 14.83 -19.61 -0.74
C PRO A 63 14.54 -19.94 -2.21
N ALA A 64 13.91 -21.09 -2.50
CA ALA A 64 13.54 -21.45 -3.85
C ALA A 64 12.46 -20.51 -4.43
N GLN A 65 11.53 -20.05 -3.60
CA GLN A 65 10.48 -19.12 -4.02
C GLN A 65 11.01 -17.69 -4.16
N VAL A 66 11.89 -17.27 -3.25
CA VAL A 66 12.58 -15.96 -3.31
C VAL A 66 13.37 -15.80 -4.60
N VAL A 67 14.19 -16.80 -4.96
CA VAL A 67 15.01 -16.77 -6.19
C VAL A 67 14.13 -16.63 -7.43
N LEU A 68 12.97 -17.29 -7.47
CA LEU A 68 12.03 -17.18 -8.58
C LEU A 68 11.43 -15.76 -8.68
N LEU A 69 11.07 -15.14 -7.56
CA LEU A 69 10.53 -13.78 -7.50
C LEU A 69 11.55 -12.72 -7.92
N GLU A 70 12.79 -12.82 -7.42
CA GLU A 70 13.88 -11.94 -7.83
C GLU A 70 14.18 -12.04 -9.32
N PHE A 71 14.22 -13.27 -9.85
CA PHE A 71 14.44 -13.51 -11.28
C PHE A 71 13.29 -12.92 -12.11
N ARG A 72 12.06 -13.03 -11.64
CA ARG A 72 10.86 -12.47 -12.30
C ARG A 72 10.90 -10.94 -12.38
N GLU A 73 11.27 -10.24 -11.29
CA GLU A 73 11.41 -8.78 -11.28
C GLU A 73 12.46 -8.32 -12.31
N LYS A 74 13.60 -9.02 -12.37
CA LYS A 74 14.72 -8.68 -13.27
C LYS A 74 14.42 -8.99 -14.74
N CYS A 75 13.73 -10.08 -15.02
CA CYS A 75 13.56 -10.59 -16.38
C CYS A 75 12.27 -10.15 -17.07
N SER A 76 11.31 -9.51 -16.38
CA SER A 76 9.96 -9.21 -16.91
C SER A 76 9.29 -10.40 -17.61
N LEU A 77 9.73 -11.61 -17.27
CA LEU A 77 9.32 -12.86 -17.91
C LEU A 77 8.20 -13.45 -17.07
N PHE A 78 7.03 -13.61 -17.69
CA PHE A 78 5.98 -14.47 -17.17
C PHE A 78 6.50 -15.90 -17.25
N THR A 79 7.13 -16.39 -16.18
CA THR A 79 7.63 -17.76 -16.14
C THR A 79 6.43 -18.71 -16.20
N ARG A 80 6.20 -19.30 -17.37
CA ARG A 80 5.26 -20.42 -17.60
C ARG A 80 5.58 -21.53 -16.59
N GLY A 81 4.82 -21.58 -15.50
CA GLY A 81 5.02 -22.55 -14.42
C GLY A 81 4.53 -22.05 -13.06
N CYS A 82 4.48 -20.74 -12.84
CA CYS A 82 3.83 -20.17 -11.67
C CYS A 82 2.36 -19.88 -12.02
N ILE A 83 1.45 -20.79 -11.66
CA ILE A 83 0.01 -20.54 -11.77
C ILE A 83 -0.30 -19.50 -10.69
N MET A 84 -0.24 -18.22 -11.04
CA MET A 84 -0.86 -17.20 -10.20
C MET A 84 -2.36 -17.46 -10.27
N THR A 85 -2.90 -17.91 -9.15
CA THR A 85 -4.32 -17.79 -8.82
C THR A 85 -4.77 -16.35 -9.06
N ASP A 86 -6.05 -16.21 -9.37
CA ASP A 86 -6.70 -14.92 -9.55
C ASP A 86 -6.64 -14.02 -8.28
N LEU A 87 -6.10 -14.53 -7.16
CA LEU A 87 -5.95 -13.86 -5.87
C LEU A 87 -4.49 -13.75 -5.38
N SER A 88 -3.51 -13.85 -6.27
CA SER A 88 -2.08 -13.70 -5.93
C SER A 88 -1.68 -12.25 -5.62
N PHE A 89 -2.30 -11.68 -4.59
CA PHE A 89 -2.04 -10.35 -4.08
C PHE A 89 -0.76 -10.30 -3.22
N PRO A 90 0.02 -9.22 -3.29
CA PRO A 90 1.17 -9.02 -2.41
C PRO A 90 0.76 -8.96 -0.93
N ALA A 91 1.63 -9.45 -0.05
CA ALA A 91 1.45 -9.46 1.40
C ALA A 91 1.11 -8.08 1.97
N TYR A 92 1.66 -6.98 1.42
CA TYR A 92 1.36 -5.62 1.90
C TYR A 92 -0.11 -5.23 1.76
N LEU A 93 -0.97 -6.00 1.09
CA LEU A 93 -2.42 -5.75 1.05
C LEU A 93 -3.15 -6.42 2.21
N TYR A 94 -2.58 -7.45 2.81
CA TYR A 94 -3.22 -8.23 3.86
C TYR A 94 -2.99 -7.67 5.24
N ASN A 95 -3.95 -7.88 6.13
CA ASN A 95 -3.79 -7.60 7.54
C ASN A 95 -2.58 -8.35 8.08
N ASN A 96 -1.76 -7.70 8.92
CA ASN A 96 -0.51 -8.25 9.45
C ASN A 96 0.43 -8.84 8.39
N TYR A 97 0.27 -8.45 7.12
CA TYR A 97 1.06 -8.92 5.99
C TYR A 97 1.04 -10.44 5.80
N THR A 98 -0.06 -11.10 6.17
CA THR A 98 -0.21 -12.56 6.11
C THR A 98 -1.60 -12.90 5.60
N ALA A 99 -1.70 -13.79 4.60
CA ALA A 99 -2.98 -14.32 4.13
C ALA A 99 -3.34 -15.60 4.89
N ASN A 100 -4.64 -15.83 5.08
CA ASN A 100 -5.13 -17.12 5.54
C ASN A 100 -5.15 -18.10 4.33
N PRO A 101 -4.43 -19.23 4.37
CA PRO A 101 -4.42 -20.20 3.27
C PRO A 101 -5.78 -20.86 3.02
N ASP A 102 -6.67 -20.89 4.03
CA ASP A 102 -8.02 -21.45 3.92
C ASP A 102 -9.04 -20.42 3.37
N ASP A 103 -8.72 -19.12 3.49
CA ASP A 103 -9.55 -17.99 3.01
C ASP A 103 -8.68 -16.80 2.60
N LEU A 104 -8.35 -16.73 1.31
CA LEU A 104 -7.50 -15.67 0.75
C LEU A 104 -8.17 -14.29 0.68
N GLU A 105 -9.46 -14.17 0.98
CA GLU A 105 -10.10 -12.86 1.09
C GLU A 105 -10.00 -12.31 2.52
N GLU A 106 -9.72 -13.18 3.50
CA GLU A 106 -9.57 -12.77 4.89
C GLU A 106 -8.41 -11.79 5.06
N GLY A 107 -8.70 -10.63 5.63
CA GLY A 107 -7.70 -9.59 5.87
C GLY A 107 -7.23 -8.84 4.62
N LEU A 108 -7.72 -9.18 3.42
CA LEU A 108 -7.33 -8.52 2.18
C LEU A 108 -7.77 -7.04 2.18
N PHE A 109 -6.88 -6.16 1.73
CA PHE A 109 -7.02 -4.69 1.78
C PHE A 109 -7.17 -4.09 3.18
N LYS A 110 -6.66 -4.76 4.22
CA LYS A 110 -6.74 -4.27 5.62
C LYS A 110 -5.39 -3.99 6.26
N SER A 111 -4.31 -3.99 5.47
CA SER A 111 -2.97 -3.77 6.02
C SER A 111 -2.78 -2.35 6.56
N LYS A 112 -1.92 -2.22 7.58
CA LYS A 112 -1.53 -0.94 8.18
C LYS A 112 -0.93 0.01 7.14
N ILE A 113 0.02 -0.47 6.32
CA ILE A 113 0.71 0.36 5.33
C ILE A 113 -0.24 0.85 4.22
N LEU A 114 -1.26 0.05 3.87
CA LEU A 114 -2.32 0.44 2.92
C LEU A 114 -3.15 1.60 3.46
N LEU A 115 -3.58 1.51 4.72
CA LEU A 115 -4.35 2.57 5.39
C LEU A 115 -3.54 3.85 5.57
N GLN A 116 -2.27 3.72 5.96
CA GLN A 116 -1.34 4.85 6.06
C GLN A 116 -1.14 5.53 4.71
N GLY A 117 -0.97 4.76 3.64
CA GLY A 117 -0.87 5.28 2.28
C GLY A 117 -2.12 6.02 1.84
N TYR A 118 -3.30 5.46 2.13
CA TYR A 118 -4.58 6.07 1.81
C TYR A 118 -4.76 7.41 2.52
N LYS A 119 -4.53 7.45 3.84
CA LYS A 119 -4.61 8.69 4.61
C LYS A 119 -3.59 9.72 4.13
N ALA A 120 -2.36 9.31 3.81
CA ALA A 120 -1.33 10.20 3.32
C ALA A 120 -1.72 10.90 1.99
N VAL A 121 -2.43 10.21 1.10
CA VAL A 121 -2.83 10.75 -0.21
C VAL A 121 -4.16 11.50 -0.14
N PHE A 122 -5.20 10.92 0.45
CA PHE A 122 -6.56 11.46 0.38
C PHE A 122 -6.90 12.45 1.51
N THR A 123 -6.25 12.33 2.66
CA THR A 123 -6.51 13.17 3.85
C THR A 123 -5.33 14.10 4.14
N SER A 124 -4.44 13.73 5.06
CA SER A 124 -3.23 14.48 5.38
C SER A 124 -2.09 13.52 5.78
N PRO A 125 -0.81 13.90 5.56
CA PRO A 125 0.32 13.10 6.03
C PRO A 125 0.36 12.97 7.57
N SER A 126 -0.18 13.93 8.32
CA SER A 126 -0.29 13.82 9.78
C SER A 126 -1.25 12.70 10.19
N SER A 127 -2.37 12.54 9.48
CA SER A 127 -3.35 11.47 9.74
C SER A 127 -2.82 10.06 9.45
N ALA A 128 -1.76 9.94 8.66
CA ALA A 128 -1.07 8.66 8.47
C ALA A 128 -0.23 8.25 9.69
N LYS A 129 0.24 9.21 10.49
CA LYS A 129 0.99 8.95 11.73
C LYS A 129 0.08 8.47 12.86
N ASP A 130 -1.20 8.85 12.84
CA ASP A 130 -2.21 8.44 13.83
C ASP A 130 -2.68 6.98 13.66
N VAL A 131 -2.14 6.23 12.68
CA VAL A 131 -2.35 4.78 12.56
C VAL A 131 -1.36 4.07 13.51
N GLU A 132 -1.59 4.20 14.82
CA GLU A 132 -0.93 3.41 15.86
C GLU A 132 -1.79 2.18 16.17
N GLY A 133 -1.15 1.00 16.27
CA GLY A 133 -1.80 -0.28 16.58
C GLY A 133 -1.17 -1.49 15.89
N ASP A 134 -1.20 -2.65 16.54
CA ASP A 134 -0.60 -3.93 16.12
C ASP A 134 -1.40 -4.67 15.03
N GLY A 135 -2.05 -3.91 14.12
CA GLY A 135 -2.76 -4.49 12.98
C GLY A 135 -4.02 -5.29 13.35
N ASP A 136 -4.74 -4.92 14.41
CA ASP A 136 -6.06 -5.48 14.70
C ASP A 136 -7.23 -4.64 14.15
N GLY A 137 -6.93 -3.47 13.55
CA GLY A 137 -7.95 -2.54 13.04
C GLY A 137 -8.84 -1.89 14.11
N ALA A 138 -8.75 -2.30 15.37
CA ALA A 138 -9.54 -1.77 16.50
C ALA A 138 -8.94 -0.47 17.05
N ASP A 139 -7.62 -0.32 17.02
CA ASP A 139 -6.93 0.90 17.49
C ASP A 139 -7.25 2.15 16.64
N VAL A 140 -7.67 1.95 15.37
CA VAL A 140 -8.17 3.00 14.47
C VAL A 140 -9.39 3.71 15.09
N ILE A 141 -10.26 2.98 15.78
CA ILE A 141 -11.50 3.49 16.38
C ILE A 141 -11.20 4.44 17.55
N GLN A 142 -10.16 4.16 18.35
CA GLN A 142 -9.78 5.02 19.49
C GLN A 142 -9.07 6.30 19.03
N ASN A 143 -8.18 6.23 18.04
CA ASN A 143 -7.43 7.40 17.58
C ASN A 143 -8.31 8.44 16.85
N ASN A 144 -9.38 8.00 16.18
CA ASN A 144 -10.38 8.89 15.58
C ASN A 144 -11.11 9.78 16.63
N ARG A 145 -11.26 9.33 17.89
CA ARG A 145 -11.83 10.16 18.97
C ARG A 145 -10.89 11.30 19.40
N ARG A 146 -9.57 11.13 19.29
CA ARG A 146 -8.57 12.16 19.64
C ARG A 146 -8.46 13.24 18.56
N ALA A 147 -8.47 12.87 17.29
CA ALA A 147 -8.43 13.84 16.18
C ALA A 147 -9.63 14.82 16.22
N LYS A 148 -10.81 14.35 16.64
CA LYS A 148 -12.03 15.16 16.80
C LYS A 148 -11.90 16.27 17.86
N LYS A 149 -10.99 16.14 18.84
CA LYS A 149 -10.75 17.16 19.89
C LYS A 149 -9.80 18.29 19.46
N SER A 150 -9.07 18.15 18.35
CA SER A 150 -8.04 19.11 17.90
C SER A 150 -8.56 20.17 16.91
N PHE A 151 -9.83 20.09 16.50
CA PHE A 151 -10.46 20.97 15.49
C PHE A 151 -10.64 22.45 15.90
N ASN A 152 -10.22 22.86 17.10
CA ASN A 152 -10.37 24.24 17.59
C ASN A 152 -9.24 25.21 17.19
N ARG A 153 -8.33 24.86 16.27
CA ARG A 153 -7.34 25.81 15.76
C ARG A 153 -7.83 26.50 14.48
N VAL A 154 -8.37 27.71 14.69
CA VAL A 154 -8.80 28.67 13.67
C VAL A 154 -7.61 29.10 12.82
N GLY A 155 -7.53 28.57 11.61
CA GLY A 155 -6.64 28.99 10.53
C GLY A 155 -7.20 28.48 9.20
N LYS A 156 -6.88 29.11 8.06
CA LYS A 156 -7.30 28.63 6.73
C LYS A 156 -6.67 27.25 6.46
N VAL A 157 -7.37 26.17 6.82
CA VAL A 157 -6.93 24.80 6.55
C VAL A 157 -7.03 24.55 5.04
N LYS A 158 -5.93 24.14 4.41
CA LYS A 158 -5.95 23.67 3.02
C LYS A 158 -6.92 22.49 2.93
N LYS A 159 -7.87 22.54 1.98
CA LYS A 159 -8.78 21.41 1.73
C LYS A 159 -7.95 20.16 1.40
N HIS A 160 -8.28 19.03 2.00
CA HIS A 160 -7.62 17.76 1.68
C HIS A 160 -8.12 17.20 0.34
N VAL A 161 -7.39 16.26 -0.26
CA VAL A 161 -7.69 15.75 -1.61
C VAL A 161 -9.11 15.19 -1.70
N ALA A 162 -9.56 14.41 -0.69
CA ALA A 162 -10.94 13.90 -0.66
C ALA A 162 -11.98 15.04 -0.68
N GLN A 163 -11.75 16.13 0.05
CA GLN A 163 -12.58 17.34 0.00
C GLN A 163 -12.55 18.05 -1.36
N ILE A 164 -11.39 18.10 -2.01
CA ILE A 164 -11.22 18.75 -3.33
C ILE A 164 -12.01 17.98 -4.39
N ILE A 165 -11.95 16.65 -4.35
CA ILE A 165 -12.62 15.78 -5.33
C ILE A 165 -14.03 15.36 -4.89
N ASN A 166 -14.55 15.90 -3.78
CA ASN A 166 -15.83 15.53 -3.16
C ASN A 166 -16.01 14.02 -2.93
N MET A 167 -14.94 13.32 -2.58
CA MET A 167 -14.97 11.91 -2.18
C MET A 167 -15.64 11.80 -0.82
N ARG A 168 -16.90 11.36 -0.80
CA ARG A 168 -17.70 11.18 0.42
C ARG A 168 -17.62 9.77 1.01
N LYS A 169 -17.08 8.83 0.24
CA LYS A 169 -16.88 7.43 0.61
C LYS A 169 -15.62 6.91 -0.07
N VAL A 170 -14.91 6.01 0.60
CA VAL A 170 -13.83 5.23 -0.01
C VAL A 170 -14.39 4.43 -1.18
N THR A 171 -13.62 4.32 -2.25
CA THR A 171 -14.00 3.58 -3.47
C THR A 171 -12.97 2.49 -3.75
N SER A 172 -13.38 1.41 -4.40
CA SER A 172 -12.46 0.38 -4.90
C SER A 172 -11.34 1.00 -5.75
N ARG A 173 -11.68 1.97 -6.62
CA ARG A 173 -10.71 2.76 -7.40
C ARG A 173 -9.65 3.45 -6.55
N SER A 174 -10.05 4.10 -5.45
CA SER A 174 -9.11 4.81 -4.60
C SER A 174 -8.21 3.84 -3.84
N ILE A 175 -8.72 2.69 -3.37
CA ILE A 175 -7.90 1.64 -2.75
C ILE A 175 -6.90 1.06 -3.76
N ALA A 176 -7.35 0.70 -4.95
CA ALA A 176 -6.49 0.18 -6.02
C ALA A 176 -5.37 1.16 -6.39
N TYR A 177 -5.69 2.46 -6.46
CA TYR A 177 -4.70 3.50 -6.71
C TYR A 177 -3.60 3.52 -5.64
N ILE A 178 -3.97 3.48 -4.35
CA ILE A 178 -3.00 3.44 -3.25
C ILE A 178 -2.19 2.15 -3.26
N ALA A 179 -2.84 1.01 -3.49
CA ALA A 179 -2.16 -0.27 -3.62
C ALA A 179 -1.03 -0.19 -4.66
N CYS A 180 -1.28 0.43 -5.81
CA CYS A 180 -0.27 0.55 -6.86
C CYS A 180 0.84 1.54 -6.50
N LEU A 181 0.51 2.67 -5.87
CA LEU A 181 1.52 3.60 -5.37
C LEU A 181 2.43 2.95 -4.32
N LEU A 182 1.88 2.13 -3.42
CA LEU A 182 2.64 1.42 -2.40
C LEU A 182 3.56 0.37 -3.01
N ARG A 183 3.05 -0.44 -3.96
CA ARG A 183 3.90 -1.40 -4.68
C ARG A 183 5.07 -0.69 -5.35
N PHE A 184 4.79 0.41 -6.04
CA PHE A 184 5.84 1.20 -6.66
C PHE A 184 6.84 1.71 -5.63
N SER A 185 6.39 2.26 -4.50
CA SER A 185 7.28 2.71 -3.42
C SER A 185 8.12 1.58 -2.81
N LEU A 186 7.58 0.38 -2.67
CA LEU A 186 8.27 -0.80 -2.13
C LEU A 186 9.21 -1.49 -3.11
N SER A 187 8.98 -1.35 -4.42
CA SER A 187 9.81 -1.97 -5.47
C SER A 187 11.17 -1.29 -5.63
N SER A 188 12.08 -1.93 -6.37
CA SER A 188 13.35 -1.31 -6.80
C SER A 188 13.20 -0.36 -8.00
N VAL A 189 12.01 -0.30 -8.62
CA VAL A 189 11.79 0.39 -9.90
C VAL A 189 11.83 1.91 -9.76
N THR A 190 12.70 2.59 -10.52
CA THR A 190 12.91 4.05 -10.39
C THR A 190 11.91 4.90 -11.17
N SER A 191 11.21 4.32 -12.15
CA SER A 191 10.25 5.01 -13.03
C SER A 191 8.89 4.33 -13.03
N TRP A 192 7.83 5.12 -12.90
CA TRP A 192 6.46 4.59 -12.98
C TRP A 192 6.19 4.04 -14.39
N ARG A 193 5.63 2.83 -14.48
CA ARG A 193 5.24 2.19 -15.74
C ARG A 193 3.78 1.76 -15.64
N SER A 194 3.07 1.77 -16.77
CA SER A 194 1.68 1.26 -16.82
C SER A 194 1.58 -0.24 -16.53
N ILE A 195 2.71 -0.94 -16.65
CA ILE A 195 2.91 -2.35 -16.30
C ILE A 195 4.18 -2.40 -15.44
N ASP A 196 4.05 -2.76 -14.18
CA ASP A 196 5.16 -2.93 -13.25
C ASP A 196 5.14 -4.38 -12.74
N GLY A 197 5.98 -5.24 -13.33
CA GLY A 197 5.94 -6.69 -13.14
C GLY A 197 4.53 -7.26 -13.35
N ASP A 198 4.03 -8.02 -12.39
CA ASP A 198 2.73 -8.70 -12.46
C ASP A 198 1.56 -7.89 -11.89
N CYS A 199 1.82 -6.67 -11.42
CA CYS A 199 0.76 -5.84 -10.86
C CYS A 199 0.07 -5.05 -11.97
N HIS A 200 -1.11 -5.51 -12.35
CA HIS A 200 -1.98 -4.82 -13.28
C HIS A 200 -3.03 -4.02 -12.50
N ILE A 201 -2.97 -2.68 -12.58
CA ILE A 201 -3.99 -1.78 -12.01
C ILE A 201 -5.42 -2.16 -12.44
N PRO A 202 -5.67 -2.57 -13.70
CA PRO A 202 -7.00 -3.04 -14.11
C PRO A 202 -7.45 -4.32 -13.38
N TYR A 203 -6.50 -5.18 -13.01
CA TYR A 203 -6.78 -6.45 -12.33
C TYR A 203 -7.21 -6.20 -10.88
N ILE A 204 -6.45 -5.38 -10.14
CA ILE A 204 -6.82 -4.98 -8.78
C ILE A 204 -8.19 -4.30 -8.76
N HIS A 205 -8.51 -3.48 -9.77
CA HIS A 205 -9.82 -2.84 -9.87
C HIS A 205 -10.97 -3.82 -10.15
N ALA A 206 -10.73 -4.89 -10.89
CA ALA A 206 -11.75 -5.88 -11.26
C ALA A 206 -12.00 -6.93 -10.17
N SER A 207 -10.96 -7.27 -9.39
CA SER A 207 -11.03 -8.22 -8.27
C SER A 207 -11.55 -7.61 -6.97
N LEU A 208 -11.69 -6.28 -6.93
CA LEU A 208 -12.24 -5.59 -5.78
C LEU A 208 -13.76 -5.77 -5.77
N PRO A 209 -14.36 -6.44 -4.76
CA PRO A 209 -15.81 -6.39 -4.60
C PRO A 209 -16.24 -4.92 -4.49
N ASP A 210 -17.48 -4.61 -4.85
CA ASP A 210 -18.11 -3.36 -4.44
C ASP A 210 -18.06 -3.36 -2.91
N PHE A 211 -17.02 -2.74 -2.32
CA PHE A 211 -16.89 -2.59 -0.88
C PHE A 211 -18.13 -1.84 -0.43
N GLY A 212 -19.10 -2.59 0.07
CA GLY A 212 -20.28 -2.05 0.71
C GLY A 212 -19.83 -1.11 1.83
N PRO A 213 -20.66 -0.13 2.20
CA PRO A 213 -20.33 0.94 3.15
C PRO A 213 -20.09 0.48 4.62
N LEU A 214 -19.66 -0.76 4.87
CA LEU A 214 -19.69 -1.39 6.19
C LEU A 214 -18.42 -2.18 6.59
N ASP A 215 -17.29 -2.05 5.89
CA ASP A 215 -16.02 -2.50 6.51
C ASP A 215 -15.53 -1.41 7.49
N PRO A 216 -15.47 -1.69 8.81
CA PRO A 216 -15.12 -0.69 9.83
C PRO A 216 -13.76 -0.04 9.59
N VAL A 217 -12.86 -0.71 8.88
CA VAL A 217 -11.52 -0.21 8.55
C VAL A 217 -11.58 1.06 7.68
N TRP A 218 -12.59 1.16 6.81
CA TRP A 218 -12.70 2.23 5.82
C TRP A 218 -13.73 3.31 6.16
N SER A 219 -14.45 3.18 7.29
CA SER A 219 -15.53 4.11 7.65
C SER A 219 -15.05 5.54 7.94
N ASP A 220 -13.78 5.69 8.33
CA ASP A 220 -13.14 6.96 8.71
C ASP A 220 -11.90 7.30 7.85
N ALA A 221 -11.81 6.70 6.65
CA ALA A 221 -10.70 6.91 5.71
C ALA A 221 -10.98 8.03 4.69
#